data_AF-A0A7G9S1M8-F1
#
_entry.id   AF-A0A7G9S1M8-F1
#
_cell.length_a   1.000
_cell.length_b   1.000
_cell.length_c   1.000
_cell.angle_alpha   90.00
_cell.angle_beta   90.00
_cell.angle_gamma   90.00
#
_symmetry.space_group_name_H-M   'P 1'
#
loop_
_entity.id
_entity.type
_entity.pdbx_description
1 polymer ?
#
loop_
_entity_poly.entity_id
_entity_poly.type
_entity_poly.pdbx_seq_one_letter_code
_entity_poly.pdbx_strand_id
1 'polypeptide(L)'
;MTNELQPLSLLFQNRLFRIPDYQRGYAWQQSQLIDFWDDVTNLQKERYHYIGLLSLKELEKKEIETWGSDIWMVEVGFTACHVVDGQQRLTTFIILLNELIEIAKLNNPDKSEEDIVLGFETLKDIKKKYICRHRPPNNQITTYLFGYEVDNPSSDYLKYRIFGEPYSGA
;
A
#
# COMPACT_ATOMS: atom_id res chain seq x y z
N MET A 1 -0.36 8.03 19.11
CA MET A 1 0.65 8.40 18.08
C MET A 1 0.92 9.88 18.13
N THR A 2 2.17 10.29 17.89
CA THR A 2 2.59 11.69 17.80
C THR A 2 1.96 12.36 16.57
N ASN A 3 1.41 13.56 16.75
CA ASN A 3 0.81 14.40 15.68
C ASN A 3 1.90 15.11 14.86
N GLU A 4 2.92 14.38 14.43
CA GLU A 4 4.06 14.94 13.71
C GLU A 4 3.92 14.74 12.21
N LEU A 5 4.44 15.71 11.44
CA LEU A 5 4.53 15.59 9.99
C LEU A 5 5.52 14.48 9.64
N GLN A 6 5.06 13.44 8.95
CA GLN A 6 5.90 12.30 8.56
C GLN A 6 5.92 12.12 7.04
N PRO A 7 7.08 11.80 6.44
CA PRO A 7 7.15 11.42 5.05
C PRO A 7 6.46 10.06 4.84
N LEU A 8 5.91 9.86 3.63
CA LEU A 8 5.21 8.61 3.28
C LEU A 8 6.11 7.38 3.47
N SER A 9 7.41 7.49 3.20
CA SER A 9 8.37 6.41 3.40
C SER A 9 8.48 5.97 4.87
N LEU A 10 8.33 6.88 5.83
CA LEU A 10 8.33 6.59 7.27
C LEU A 10 6.99 5.96 7.69
N LEU A 11 5.89 6.38 7.08
CA LEU A 11 4.57 5.82 7.35
C LEU A 11 4.51 4.30 7.09
N PHE A 12 5.17 3.83 6.02
CA PHE A 12 5.21 2.41 5.67
C PHE A 12 6.26 1.59 6.44
N GLN A 13 7.01 2.19 7.37
CA GLN A 13 7.96 1.44 8.19
C GLN A 13 7.22 0.62 9.25
N ASN A 14 7.27 -0.70 9.10
CA ASN A 14 6.72 -1.68 10.05
C ASN A 14 5.24 -1.48 10.37
N ARG A 15 4.43 -1.04 9.40
CA ARG A 15 2.97 -0.91 9.56
C ARG A 15 2.23 -1.74 8.52
N LEU A 16 1.15 -2.38 8.97
CA LEU A 16 0.23 -3.14 8.13
C LEU A 16 -1.13 -2.45 8.18
N PHE A 17 -1.58 -1.93 7.06
CA PHE A 17 -2.78 -1.09 6.97
C PHE A 17 -3.98 -1.88 6.46
N ARG A 18 -5.10 -1.80 7.17
CA ARG A 18 -6.41 -2.22 6.66
C ARG A 18 -7.41 -1.07 6.72
N ILE A 19 -8.20 -0.92 5.67
CA ILE A 19 -9.42 -0.12 5.71
C ILE A 19 -10.49 -0.98 6.39
N PRO A 20 -11.06 -0.54 7.52
CA PRO A 20 -12.05 -1.32 8.25
C PRO A 20 -13.36 -1.47 7.47
N ASP A 21 -14.14 -2.49 7.79
CA ASP A 21 -15.41 -2.83 7.13
C ASP A 21 -16.47 -1.70 7.12
N TYR A 22 -16.52 -0.88 8.17
CA TYR A 22 -17.45 0.25 8.31
C TYR A 22 -17.07 1.46 7.43
N GLN A 23 -15.92 1.43 6.77
CA GLN A 23 -15.51 2.45 5.83
C GLN A 23 -15.95 2.11 4.40
N ARG A 24 -16.30 3.14 3.63
CA ARG A 24 -16.64 2.95 2.21
C ARG A 24 -15.43 2.52 1.38
N GLY A 25 -15.70 1.77 0.31
CA GLY A 25 -14.71 1.47 -0.72
C GLY A 25 -14.13 2.70 -1.41
N TYR A 26 -13.22 2.48 -2.35
CA TYR A 26 -12.64 3.56 -3.15
C TYR A 26 -13.72 4.30 -3.95
N ALA A 27 -13.73 5.63 -3.88
CA ALA A 27 -14.81 6.47 -4.40
C ALA A 27 -14.35 7.87 -4.84
N TRP A 28 -13.03 8.10 -4.95
CA TRP A 28 -12.54 9.28 -5.66
C TRP A 28 -12.95 9.22 -7.14
N GLN A 29 -13.41 10.35 -7.64
CA GLN A 29 -13.82 10.57 -9.02
C GLN A 29 -12.77 11.41 -9.74
N GLN A 30 -13.03 11.67 -11.02
CA GLN A 30 -12.11 12.38 -11.90
C GLN A 30 -11.61 13.71 -11.32
N SER A 31 -12.46 14.50 -10.65
CA SER A 31 -12.03 15.78 -10.08
C SER A 31 -10.97 15.61 -9.00
N GLN A 32 -11.17 14.67 -8.05
CA GLN A 32 -10.17 14.42 -7.00
C GLN A 32 -8.88 13.85 -7.58
N LEU A 33 -8.96 13.07 -8.66
CA LEU A 33 -7.79 12.54 -9.36
C LEU A 33 -7.00 13.64 -10.08
N ILE A 34 -7.69 14.62 -10.67
CA ILE A 34 -7.06 15.80 -11.28
C ILE A 34 -6.34 16.60 -10.19
N ASP A 35 -7.01 16.92 -9.09
CA ASP A 35 -6.41 17.67 -7.99
C ASP A 35 -5.17 16.95 -7.44
N PHE A 36 -5.25 15.63 -7.25
CA PHE A 36 -4.11 14.80 -6.83
C PHE A 36 -2.94 14.86 -7.83
N TRP A 37 -3.24 14.82 -9.13
CA TRP A 37 -2.21 14.86 -10.16
C TRP A 37 -1.55 16.24 -10.26
N ASP A 38 -2.34 17.30 -10.15
CA ASP A 38 -1.86 18.67 -10.11
C ASP A 38 -0.93 18.88 -8.90
N ASP A 39 -1.29 18.35 -7.73
CA ASP A 39 -0.44 18.39 -6.54
C ASP A 39 0.91 17.68 -6.76
N VAL A 40 0.91 16.50 -7.38
CA VAL A 40 2.14 15.73 -7.66
C VAL A 40 3.02 16.42 -8.71
N THR A 41 2.42 16.95 -9.77
CA THR A 41 3.16 17.54 -10.90
C THR A 41 3.68 18.95 -10.60
N ASN A 42 2.97 19.71 -9.75
CA ASN A 42 3.39 21.05 -9.34
C ASN A 42 4.39 21.05 -8.17
N LEU A 43 4.77 19.88 -7.65
CA LEU A 43 5.74 19.77 -6.56
C LEU A 43 7.11 20.27 -7.00
N GLN A 44 7.50 21.45 -6.50
CA GLN A 44 8.80 22.03 -6.78
C GLN A 44 9.92 21.22 -6.11
N LYS A 45 11.07 21.15 -6.80
CA LYS A 45 12.30 20.59 -6.25
C LYS A 45 12.61 21.25 -4.90
N GLU A 46 12.95 20.43 -3.89
CA GLU A 46 13.25 20.85 -2.51
C GLU A 46 12.08 21.36 -1.66
N ARG A 47 10.83 21.27 -2.15
CA ARG A 47 9.63 21.54 -1.34
C ARG A 47 8.92 20.25 -0.94
N TYR A 48 8.25 20.30 0.21
CA TYR A 48 7.35 19.25 0.67
C TYR A 48 5.91 19.64 0.33
N HIS A 49 5.15 18.68 -0.21
CA HIS A 49 3.70 18.82 -0.35
C HIS A 49 2.99 18.18 0.84
N TYR A 50 2.11 18.93 1.49
CA TYR A 50 1.27 18.37 2.55
C TYR A 50 0.02 17.74 1.94
N ILE A 51 0.02 16.41 1.87
CA ILE A 51 -1.08 15.60 1.30
C ILE A 51 -2.27 15.42 2.26
N GLY A 52 -2.26 16.14 3.39
CA GLY A 52 -3.31 16.12 4.41
C GLY A 52 -3.08 15.13 5.56
N LEU A 53 -4.02 15.12 6.51
CA LEU A 53 -3.99 14.29 7.71
C LEU A 53 -4.34 12.83 7.39
N LEU A 54 -3.65 11.88 8.03
CA LEU A 54 -4.01 10.46 8.03
C LEU A 54 -4.31 10.04 9.46
N SER A 55 -5.54 9.61 9.73
CA SER A 55 -5.92 9.12 11.05
C SER A 55 -5.83 7.61 11.09
N LEU A 56 -5.03 7.11 12.03
CA LEU A 56 -4.75 5.69 12.19
C LEU A 56 -5.15 5.22 13.59
N LYS A 57 -5.77 4.05 13.66
CA LYS A 57 -6.01 3.32 14.90
C LYS A 57 -5.09 2.10 14.92
N GLU A 58 -4.13 2.07 15.84
CA GLU A 58 -3.36 0.85 16.12
C GLU A 58 -4.28 -0.21 16.73
N LEU A 59 -4.07 -1.47 16.34
CA LEU A 59 -4.92 -2.59 16.73
C LEU A 59 -4.17 -3.52 17.68
N GLU A 60 -4.89 -4.01 18.67
CA GLU A 60 -4.42 -5.09 19.54
C GLU A 60 -4.53 -6.45 18.83
N LYS A 61 -3.78 -7.45 19.31
CA LYS A 61 -3.80 -8.81 18.73
C LYS A 61 -5.20 -9.43 18.62
N LYS A 62 -6.08 -9.15 19.58
CA LYS A 62 -7.47 -9.64 19.58
C LYS A 62 -8.33 -9.06 18.45
N GLU A 63 -7.97 -7.87 17.96
CA GLU A 63 -8.72 -7.15 16.92
C GLU A 63 -8.34 -7.62 15.51
N ILE A 64 -7.26 -8.40 15.36
CA ILE A 64 -6.73 -8.87 14.07
C ILE A 64 -6.87 -10.38 13.87
N GLU A 65 -7.60 -11.08 14.75
CA GLU A 65 -7.78 -12.53 14.67
C GLU A 65 -8.42 -12.97 13.34
N THR A 66 -9.21 -12.08 12.73
CA THR A 66 -9.88 -12.28 11.44
C THR A 66 -8.96 -12.04 10.23
N TRP A 67 -7.76 -11.48 10.41
CA TRP A 67 -6.85 -11.16 9.30
C TRP A 67 -6.14 -12.38 8.70
N GLY A 68 -6.41 -13.57 9.23
CA GLY A 68 -6.03 -14.85 8.63
C GLY A 68 -4.54 -14.95 8.33
N SER A 69 -4.21 -15.16 7.06
CA SER A 69 -2.83 -15.40 6.62
C SER A 69 -1.91 -14.20 6.78
N ASP A 70 -2.40 -13.00 7.06
CA ASP A 70 -1.60 -11.78 7.20
C ASP A 70 -1.03 -11.58 8.61
N ILE A 71 -1.54 -12.33 9.61
CA ILE A 71 -1.15 -12.20 11.03
C ILE A 71 0.36 -12.37 11.24
N TRP A 72 1.04 -13.18 10.40
CA TRP A 72 2.49 -13.38 10.48
C TRP A 72 3.30 -12.08 10.39
N MET A 73 2.79 -11.06 9.70
CA MET A 73 3.45 -9.76 9.62
C MET A 73 3.55 -9.10 11.00
N VAL A 74 2.49 -9.22 11.81
CA VAL A 74 2.46 -8.69 13.17
C VAL A 74 3.38 -9.49 14.09
N GLU A 75 3.48 -10.81 13.88
CA GLU A 75 4.41 -11.68 14.60
C GLU A 75 5.88 -11.30 14.36
N VAL A 76 6.23 -10.84 13.15
CA VAL A 76 7.58 -10.37 12.80
C VAL A 76 7.82 -8.88 13.09
N GLY A 77 6.90 -8.23 13.83
CA GLY A 77 7.10 -6.89 14.37
C GLY A 77 6.39 -5.75 13.64
N PHE A 78 5.44 -6.04 12.74
CA PHE A 78 4.60 -4.99 12.17
C PHE A 78 3.50 -4.57 13.14
N THR A 79 3.19 -3.27 13.14
CA THR A 79 2.04 -2.71 13.85
C THR A 79 0.82 -2.76 12.92
N ALA A 80 -0.24 -3.45 13.35
CA ALA A 80 -1.51 -3.47 12.64
C ALA A 80 -2.25 -2.15 12.87
N CYS A 81 -2.72 -1.54 11.78
CA CYS A 81 -3.37 -0.24 11.81
C CYS A 81 -4.65 -0.23 10.96
N HIS A 82 -5.73 0.26 11.53
CA HIS A 82 -6.87 0.73 10.76
C HIS A 82 -6.68 2.15 10.24
N VAL A 83 -7.00 2.35 8.97
CA VAL A 83 -7.07 3.68 8.36
C VAL A 83 -8.46 4.25 8.58
N VAL A 84 -8.57 5.20 9.51
CA VAL A 84 -9.84 5.80 9.95
C VAL A 84 -10.20 7.02 9.12
N ASP A 85 -9.19 7.80 8.70
CA ASP A 85 -9.34 8.91 7.76
C ASP A 85 -8.14 8.97 6.82
N GLY A 86 -8.35 9.49 5.60
CA GLY A 86 -7.36 9.57 4.53
C GLY A 86 -7.26 8.31 3.67
N GLN A 87 -8.22 7.38 3.80
CA GLN A 87 -8.19 6.11 3.07
C GLN A 87 -8.12 6.29 1.54
N GLN A 88 -8.89 7.23 0.97
CA GLN A 88 -8.94 7.46 -0.48
C GLN A 88 -7.61 7.99 -1.02
N ARG A 89 -6.97 8.90 -0.25
CA ARG A 89 -5.64 9.44 -0.56
C ARG A 89 -4.62 8.30 -0.54
N LEU A 90 -4.59 7.53 0.54
CA LEU A 90 -3.63 6.44 0.69
C LEU A 90 -3.83 5.35 -0.38
N THR A 91 -5.07 4.97 -0.69
CA THR A 91 -5.38 4.04 -1.79
C THR A 91 -4.83 4.58 -3.12
N THR A 92 -5.06 5.86 -3.44
CA THR A 92 -4.58 6.46 -4.69
C THR A 92 -3.06 6.47 -4.77
N PHE A 93 -2.37 6.79 -3.67
CA PHE A 93 -0.90 6.70 -3.60
C PHE A 93 -0.40 5.29 -3.84
N ILE A 94 -1.06 4.28 -3.26
CA ILE A 94 -0.68 2.87 -3.44
C ILE A 94 -0.90 2.41 -4.89
N ILE A 95 -2.01 2.81 -5.51
CA ILE A 95 -2.27 2.54 -6.93
C ILE A 95 -1.18 3.19 -7.78
N LEU A 96 -0.87 4.48 -7.56
CA LEU A 96 0.18 5.18 -8.30
C LEU A 96 1.54 4.47 -8.17
N LEU A 97 1.93 4.06 -6.96
CA LEU A 97 3.18 3.33 -6.74
C LEU A 97 3.19 1.98 -7.47
N ASN A 98 2.08 1.25 -7.46
CA ASN A 98 1.95 0.00 -8.21
C ASN A 98 2.11 0.23 -9.71
N GLU A 99 1.42 1.22 -10.28
CA GLU A 99 1.52 1.56 -11.71
C GLU A 99 2.94 1.99 -12.09
N LEU A 100 3.63 2.77 -11.25
CA LEU A 100 5.03 3.14 -11.49
C LEU A 100 5.96 1.92 -11.53
N ILE A 101 5.72 0.93 -10.66
CA ILE A 101 6.47 -0.34 -10.66
C ILE A 101 6.20 -1.11 -11.97
N GLU A 102 4.94 -1.23 -12.37
CA GLU A 102 4.56 -1.97 -13.58
C GLU A 102 5.08 -1.27 -14.86
N ILE A 103 4.98 0.05 -14.95
CA ILE A 103 5.56 0.83 -16.05
C ILE A 103 7.08 0.65 -16.10
N ALA A 104 7.77 0.64 -14.95
CA ALA A 104 9.21 0.44 -14.90
C ALA A 104 9.61 -0.97 -15.40
N LYS A 105 8.83 -2.00 -15.08
CA LYS A 105 9.01 -3.36 -15.63
C LYS A 105 8.77 -3.42 -17.13
N LEU A 106 7.66 -2.83 -17.60
CA LEU A 106 7.30 -2.82 -19.03
C LEU A 106 8.39 -2.14 -19.88
N ASN A 107 9.02 -1.11 -19.36
CA ASN A 107 10.14 -0.42 -20.02
C ASN A 107 11.49 -1.17 -19.93
N ASN A 108 11.57 -2.24 -19.14
CA ASN A 108 12.79 -3.03 -18.95
C ASN A 108 12.48 -4.55 -19.00
N PRO A 109 11.97 -5.08 -20.12
CA PRO A 109 11.47 -6.46 -20.20
C PRO A 109 12.54 -7.53 -19.95
N ASP A 110 13.82 -7.22 -20.20
CA ASP A 110 14.94 -8.16 -20.06
C ASP A 110 15.61 -8.13 -18.68
N LYS A 111 15.12 -7.29 -17.76
CA LYS A 111 15.71 -7.12 -16.41
C LYS A 111 14.78 -7.67 -15.34
N SER A 112 15.36 -8.22 -14.28
CA SER A 112 14.59 -8.60 -13.10
C SER A 112 14.29 -7.38 -12.20
N GLU A 113 13.40 -7.55 -11.21
CA GLU A 113 13.05 -6.48 -10.26
C GLU A 113 14.27 -6.01 -9.42
N GLU A 114 15.32 -6.82 -9.31
CA GLU A 114 16.59 -6.45 -8.64
C GLU A 114 17.46 -5.49 -9.47
N ASP A 115 17.36 -5.54 -10.80
CA ASP A 115 18.24 -4.81 -11.71
C ASP A 115 17.64 -3.48 -12.19
N ILE A 116 16.35 -3.26 -11.92
CA ILE A 116 15.65 -2.01 -12.25
C ILE A 116 15.69 -1.10 -11.02
N VAL A 117 16.29 0.09 -11.18
CA VAL A 117 16.46 1.08 -10.10
C VAL A 117 15.58 2.31 -10.38
N LEU A 118 14.78 2.69 -9.40
CA LEU A 118 14.07 3.98 -9.39
C LEU A 118 14.61 4.84 -8.25
N GLY A 119 15.23 5.97 -8.60
CA GLY A 119 15.94 6.82 -7.65
C GLY A 119 17.16 6.08 -7.08
N PHE A 120 17.05 5.61 -5.84
CA PHE A 120 18.14 4.93 -5.12
C PHE A 120 17.73 3.54 -4.58
N GLU A 121 16.56 3.03 -4.96
CA GLU A 121 16.04 1.74 -4.51
C GLU A 121 15.75 0.84 -5.74
N THR A 122 15.98 -0.47 -5.59
CA THR A 122 15.57 -1.45 -6.61
C THR A 122 14.04 -1.58 -6.64
N LEU A 123 13.46 -2.00 -7.77
CA LEU A 123 12.02 -2.28 -7.82
C LEU A 123 11.60 -3.32 -6.79
N LYS A 124 12.44 -4.34 -6.55
CA LYS A 124 12.20 -5.34 -5.51
C LYS A 124 12.08 -4.72 -4.13
N ASP A 125 12.97 -3.80 -3.78
CA ASP A 125 12.96 -3.13 -2.47
C ASP A 125 11.76 -2.20 -2.33
N ILE A 126 11.43 -1.44 -3.39
CA ILE A 126 10.25 -0.57 -3.43
C ILE A 126 8.97 -1.41 -3.23
N LYS A 127 8.83 -2.52 -3.96
CA LYS A 127 7.68 -3.42 -3.85
C LYS A 127 7.57 -4.03 -2.45
N LYS A 128 8.70 -4.47 -1.87
CA LYS A 128 8.77 -4.99 -0.49
C LYS A 128 8.44 -3.96 0.59
N LYS A 129 8.69 -2.68 0.31
CA LYS A 129 8.50 -1.55 1.22
C LYS A 129 7.07 -0.99 1.19
N TYR A 130 6.43 -0.98 0.02
CA TYR A 130 5.13 -0.30 -0.15
C TYR A 130 3.98 -1.21 -0.57
N ILE A 131 4.25 -2.32 -1.26
CA ILE A 131 3.20 -3.14 -1.90
C ILE A 131 2.95 -4.42 -1.13
N CYS A 132 3.90 -5.36 -1.12
CA CYS A 132 3.68 -6.68 -0.57
C CYS A 132 4.94 -7.35 -0.04
N ARG A 133 4.74 -8.34 0.83
CA ARG A 133 5.77 -9.28 1.28
C ARG A 133 5.31 -10.70 1.14
N HIS A 134 6.26 -11.60 0.92
CA HIS A 134 6.00 -13.03 0.86
C HIS A 134 6.49 -13.71 2.13
N ARG A 135 5.66 -14.60 2.69
CA ARG A 135 6.00 -15.32 3.93
C ARG A 135 7.10 -16.37 3.64
N PRO A 136 8.30 -16.25 4.26
CA PRO A 136 9.33 -17.26 4.12
C PRO A 136 8.95 -18.57 4.84
N PRO A 137 9.56 -19.71 4.49
CA PRO A 137 10.61 -19.88 3.48
C PRO A 137 10.08 -20.08 2.04
N ASN A 138 8.85 -20.55 1.88
CA ASN A 138 8.33 -20.99 0.58
C ASN A 138 7.67 -19.88 -0.24
N ASN A 139 7.49 -18.68 0.33
CA ASN A 139 6.90 -17.51 -0.34
C ASN A 139 5.49 -17.72 -0.92
N GLN A 140 4.74 -18.70 -0.42
CA GLN A 140 3.40 -19.04 -0.91
C GLN A 140 2.31 -18.06 -0.46
N ILE A 141 2.52 -17.40 0.69
CA ILE A 141 1.57 -16.42 1.22
C ILE A 141 2.08 -15.03 0.86
N THR A 142 1.30 -14.30 0.08
CA THR A 142 1.51 -12.87 -0.19
C THR A 142 0.68 -12.06 0.79
N THR A 143 1.32 -11.16 1.52
CA THR A 143 0.65 -10.17 2.35
C THR A 143 0.89 -8.79 1.78
N TYR A 144 -0.20 -8.11 1.41
CA TYR A 144 -0.17 -6.72 0.99
C TYR A 144 -0.12 -5.78 2.20
N LEU A 145 0.78 -4.81 2.15
CA LEU A 145 1.01 -3.85 3.24
C LEU A 145 -0.16 -2.88 3.44
N PHE A 146 -0.99 -2.74 2.41
CA PHE A 146 -2.21 -1.97 2.42
C PHE A 146 -3.34 -2.79 1.80
N GLY A 147 -4.53 -2.74 2.41
CA GLY A 147 -5.69 -3.45 1.89
C GLY A 147 -6.98 -3.06 2.61
N TYR A 148 -8.05 -3.77 2.29
CA TYR A 148 -9.31 -3.72 3.01
C TYR A 148 -9.41 -4.95 3.91
N GLU A 149 -10.18 -4.88 4.98
CA GLU A 149 -10.53 -6.09 5.73
C GLU A 149 -11.26 -7.13 4.85
N VAL A 150 -11.32 -8.36 5.36
CA VAL A 150 -11.97 -9.50 4.72
C VAL A 150 -13.47 -9.21 4.46
N ASP A 151 -14.04 -9.87 3.46
CA ASP A 151 -15.45 -9.71 3.04
C ASP A 151 -15.83 -8.33 2.45
N ASN A 152 -14.84 -7.48 2.15
CA ASN A 152 -15.06 -6.26 1.37
C ASN A 152 -14.77 -6.51 -0.12
N PRO A 153 -15.71 -6.25 -1.05
CA PRO A 153 -15.47 -6.39 -2.50
C PRO A 153 -14.26 -5.58 -3.01
N SER A 154 -13.91 -4.49 -2.31
CA SER A 154 -12.73 -3.68 -2.60
C SER A 154 -11.43 -4.42 -2.29
N SER A 155 -11.44 -5.38 -1.35
CA SER A 155 -10.29 -6.22 -1.01
C SER A 155 -9.89 -7.09 -2.19
N ASP A 156 -10.85 -7.83 -2.76
CA ASP A 156 -10.63 -8.69 -3.92
C ASP A 156 -10.25 -7.88 -5.15
N TYR A 157 -10.95 -6.76 -5.39
CA TYR A 157 -10.62 -5.90 -6.52
C TYR A 157 -9.18 -5.36 -6.42
N LEU A 158 -8.76 -4.91 -5.23
CA LEU A 158 -7.40 -4.42 -5.01
C LEU A 158 -6.36 -5.53 -5.25
N LYS A 159 -6.58 -6.74 -4.73
CA LYS A 159 -5.63 -7.86 -4.91
C LYS A 159 -5.54 -8.33 -6.36
N TYR A 160 -6.67 -8.62 -6.97
CA TYR A 160 -6.69 -9.30 -8.27
C TYR A 160 -6.65 -8.34 -9.46
N ARG A 161 -7.25 -7.15 -9.35
CA ARG A 161 -7.36 -6.21 -10.49
C ARG A 161 -6.32 -5.10 -10.46
N ILE A 162 -5.89 -4.67 -9.29
CA ILE A 162 -4.85 -3.63 -9.15
C ILE A 162 -3.47 -4.29 -8.99
N PHE A 163 -3.29 -5.15 -8.00
CA PHE A 163 -1.99 -5.78 -7.76
C PHE A 163 -1.70 -6.97 -8.69
N GLY A 164 -2.68 -7.40 -9.48
CA GLY A 164 -2.51 -8.48 -10.45
C GLY A 164 -2.17 -9.83 -9.81
N GLU A 165 -2.61 -10.08 -8.57
CA GLU A 165 -2.41 -11.39 -7.94
C GLU A 165 -3.07 -12.47 -8.81
N PRO A 166 -2.37 -13.55 -9.17
CA PRO A 166 -3.00 -14.65 -9.89
C PRO A 166 -4.07 -15.29 -8.98
N TYR A 167 -5.26 -15.52 -9.52
CA TYR A 167 -6.29 -16.28 -8.81
C TYR A 167 -5.73 -17.65 -8.42
N SER A 168 -5.77 -17.98 -7.13
CA SER A 168 -5.40 -19.31 -6.63
C SER A 168 -6.45 -20.39 -6.97
N GLY A 169 -7.47 -20.04 -7.77
CA GLY A 169 -8.49 -20.95 -8.29
C GLY A 169 -8.63 -20.83 -9.80
N ALA A 170 -7.92 -21.69 -10.51
CA ALA A 170 -8.26 -22.20 -11.84
C ALA A 170 -8.14 -23.73 -11.79
#